data_AF-A0A7R9HEN4-F1
#
_entry.id   AF-A0A7R9HEN4-F1
#
_cell.length_a   1.000
_cell.length_b   1.000
_cell.length_c   1.000
_cell.angle_alpha   90.00
_cell.angle_beta   90.00
_cell.angle_gamma   90.00
#
_symmetry.space_group_name_H-M   'P 1'
#
loop_
_entity.id
_entity.type
_entity.pdbx_description
1 polymer ?
#
loop_
_entity_poly.entity_id
_entity_poly.type
_entity_poly.pdbx_seq_one_letter_code
_entity_poly.pdbx_strand_id
1 'polypeptide(L)'
;MLLSQCADTVGVTDFSTIRNCVDTQEGDNLTLSLENKTRDLGRGDSLSVPTIVFNSMFNETAQMMSLTSFKSVLCGYIPGNDKLKECSGAVVNTATLTLALVTALFARLSQ
;
A
#
# COMPACT_ATOMS: atom_id res chain seq x y z
N MET A 1 9.87 -15.41 -17.64
CA MET A 1 8.94 -16.42 -17.08
C MET A 1 7.65 -16.33 -17.86
N LEU A 2 7.18 -17.43 -18.43
CA LEU A 2 5.91 -17.46 -19.15
C LEU A 2 4.73 -17.49 -18.17
N LEU A 3 3.57 -16.99 -18.58
CA LEU A 3 2.38 -16.95 -17.71
C LEU A 3 1.98 -18.35 -17.21
N SER A 4 2.12 -19.38 -18.05
CA SER A 4 1.87 -20.78 -17.66
C SER A 4 2.85 -21.30 -16.61
N GLN A 5 4.13 -20.94 -16.69
CA GLN A 5 5.14 -21.35 -15.70
C GLN A 5 4.88 -20.69 -14.33
N CYS A 6 4.37 -19.45 -14.34
CA CYS A 6 3.94 -18.78 -13.13
C CYS A 6 2.73 -19.49 -12.50
N ALA A 7 1.73 -19.83 -13.32
CA ALA A 7 0.54 -20.57 -12.89
C ALA A 7 0.90 -21.90 -12.20
N ASP A 8 1.84 -22.66 -12.77
CA ASP A 8 2.35 -23.90 -12.17
C ASP A 8 3.00 -23.64 -10.80
N THR A 9 3.77 -22.56 -10.69
CA THR A 9 4.50 -22.20 -9.46
C THR A 9 3.55 -21.84 -8.31
N VAL A 10 2.41 -21.23 -8.61
CA VAL A 10 1.41 -20.81 -7.60
C VAL A 10 0.27 -21.80 -7.41
N GLY A 11 0.34 -22.98 -8.03
CA GLY A 11 -0.63 -24.06 -7.86
C GLY A 11 -1.95 -23.87 -8.62
N VAL A 12 -1.96 -23.07 -9.69
CA VAL A 12 -3.11 -22.98 -10.60
C VAL A 12 -3.10 -24.22 -11.49
N THR A 13 -3.99 -25.17 -11.19
CA THR A 13 -4.04 -26.48 -11.86
C THR A 13 -4.75 -26.46 -13.21
N ASP A 14 -5.59 -25.46 -13.47
CA ASP A 14 -6.30 -25.29 -14.74
C ASP A 14 -6.00 -23.94 -15.38
N PHE A 15 -4.80 -23.85 -15.96
CA PHE A 15 -4.39 -22.67 -16.72
C PHE A 15 -5.20 -22.48 -18.01
N SER A 16 -5.83 -23.53 -18.52
CA SER A 16 -6.59 -23.47 -19.77
C SER A 16 -7.83 -22.59 -19.64
N THR A 17 -8.52 -22.66 -18.50
CA THR A 17 -9.67 -21.79 -18.19
C THR A 17 -9.26 -20.31 -18.16
N ILE A 18 -8.12 -19.98 -17.55
CA ILE A 18 -7.62 -18.59 -17.55
C ILE A 18 -7.32 -18.13 -18.97
N ARG A 19 -6.62 -18.95 -19.76
CA ARG A 19 -6.27 -18.60 -21.14
C ARG A 19 -7.51 -18.39 -22.00
N ASN A 20 -8.51 -19.26 -21.86
CA ASN A 20 -9.75 -19.15 -22.61
C ASN A 20 -10.56 -17.92 -22.22
N CYS A 21 -10.50 -17.49 -20.95
CA CYS A 21 -11.20 -16.29 -20.47
C CYS A 21 -10.69 -15.00 -21.14
N VAL A 22 -9.39 -14.91 -21.45
CA VAL A 22 -8.76 -13.70 -21.99
C VAL A 22 -9.44 -13.19 -23.26
N ASP A 23 -9.84 -14.09 -24.16
CA ASP A 23 -10.41 -13.74 -25.47
C ASP A 23 -11.95 -13.79 -25.48
N THR A 24 -12.58 -13.80 -24.29
CA THR A 24 -14.04 -13.88 -24.14
C THR A 24 -14.64 -12.57 -23.69
N GLN A 25 -15.95 -12.43 -23.91
CA GLN A 25 -16.72 -11.30 -23.37
C GLN A 25 -16.65 -11.24 -21.84
N GLU A 26 -16.44 -12.35 -21.15
CA GLU A 26 -16.19 -12.34 -19.70
C GLU A 26 -14.89 -11.61 -19.36
N GLY A 27 -13.80 -11.90 -20.08
CA GLY A 27 -12.51 -11.20 -19.95
C GLY A 27 -12.63 -9.69 -20.22
N ASP A 28 -13.38 -9.32 -21.26
CA ASP A 28 -13.66 -7.91 -21.58
C ASP A 28 -14.43 -7.23 -20.45
N ASN A 29 -15.48 -7.88 -19.94
CA ASN A 29 -16.31 -7.33 -18.85
C ASN A 29 -15.50 -7.16 -17.55
N LEU A 30 -14.61 -8.11 -17.23
CA LEU A 30 -13.70 -8.00 -16.10
C LEU A 30 -12.75 -6.81 -16.26
N THR A 31 -12.18 -6.62 -17.46
CA THR A 31 -11.28 -5.50 -17.76
C THR A 31 -12.01 -4.16 -17.61
N LEU A 32 -13.20 -4.02 -18.21
CA LEU A 32 -14.03 -2.83 -18.08
C LEU A 32 -14.42 -2.54 -16.62
N SER A 33 -14.69 -3.59 -15.83
CA SER A 33 -14.99 -3.43 -14.39
C SER A 33 -13.79 -2.84 -13.63
N LEU A 34 -12.57 -3.26 -13.95
CA LEU A 34 -11.34 -2.73 -13.34
C LEU A 34 -11.04 -1.29 -13.79
N GLU A 35 -11.29 -0.96 -15.05
CA GLU A 35 -11.20 0.42 -15.54
C GLU A 35 -12.17 1.34 -14.81
N ASN A 36 -13.43 0.91 -14.64
CA ASN A 36 -14.44 1.65 -13.89
C ASN A 36 -13.99 1.89 -12.45
N LYS A 37 -13.51 0.86 -11.75
CA LYS A 37 -12.97 1.00 -10.39
C LYS A 37 -11.81 1.98 -10.31
N THR A 38 -10.93 2.00 -11.31
CA THR A 38 -9.79 2.92 -11.36
C THR A 38 -10.25 4.36 -11.57
N ARG A 39 -11.23 4.58 -12.46
CA ARG A 39 -11.83 5.89 -12.71
C ARG A 39 -12.55 6.44 -11.47
N ASP A 40 -13.24 5.57 -10.73
CA ASP A 40 -14.01 5.94 -9.54
C ASP A 40 -13.13 6.41 -8.36
N LEU A 41 -11.80 6.25 -8.43
CA LEU A 41 -10.86 6.84 -7.47
C LEU A 41 -10.77 8.38 -7.54
N GLY A 42 -11.45 9.02 -8.51
CA GLY A 42 -11.63 10.47 -8.57
C GLY A 42 -10.40 11.26 -9.02
N ARG A 43 -9.40 10.58 -9.57
CA ARG A 43 -8.10 11.16 -9.99
C ARG A 43 -7.90 11.20 -11.51
N GLY A 44 -8.84 10.65 -12.29
CA GLY A 44 -8.79 10.62 -13.76
C GLY A 44 -7.42 10.18 -14.30
N ASP A 45 -6.89 10.94 -15.26
CA ASP A 45 -5.59 10.68 -15.91
C ASP A 45 -4.38 10.99 -15.02
N SER A 46 -4.59 11.47 -13.79
CA SER A 46 -3.52 11.80 -12.85
C SER A 46 -3.11 10.62 -11.96
N LEU A 47 -3.65 9.42 -12.21
CA LEU A 47 -3.16 8.18 -11.61
C LEU A 47 -1.97 7.65 -12.41
N SER A 48 -0.96 7.17 -11.69
CA SER A 48 0.20 6.51 -12.28
C SER A 48 0.35 5.11 -11.69
N VAL A 49 0.94 4.19 -12.44
CA VAL A 49 1.21 2.84 -11.94
C VAL A 49 2.62 2.84 -11.31
N PRO A 50 2.78 2.34 -10.06
CA PRO A 50 1.75 1.77 -9.20
C PRO A 50 0.91 2.83 -8.44
N THR A 51 -0.40 2.61 -8.36
CA THR A 51 -1.32 3.32 -7.46
C THR A 51 -1.74 2.36 -6.34
N ILE A 52 -1.66 2.83 -5.09
CA ILE A 52 -1.91 2.09 -3.86
C ILE A 52 -3.05 2.80 -3.12
N VAL A 53 -4.11 2.05 -2.87
CA VAL A 53 -5.35 2.54 -2.27
C VAL A 53 -5.66 1.71 -1.04
N PHE A 54 -5.98 2.39 0.06
CA PHE A 54 -6.44 1.76 1.30
C PHE A 54 -7.91 2.14 1.54
N ASN A 55 -8.73 1.20 1.97
CA ASN A 55 -10.16 1.41 2.26
C ASN A 55 -10.92 2.13 1.11
N SER A 56 -10.61 1.76 -0.13
CA SER A 56 -11.24 2.30 -1.35
C SER A 56 -11.09 3.81 -1.56
N MET A 57 -10.16 4.48 -0.88
CA MET A 57 -9.92 5.91 -1.02
C MET A 57 -8.46 6.21 -1.36
N PHE A 58 -8.24 6.99 -2.41
CA PHE A 58 -6.91 7.46 -2.76
C PHE A 58 -6.44 8.53 -1.76
N ASN A 59 -5.23 8.37 -1.25
CA ASN A 59 -4.59 9.34 -0.37
C ASN A 59 -3.13 9.54 -0.81
N GLU A 60 -2.78 10.76 -1.19
CA GLU A 60 -1.47 11.07 -1.79
C GLU A 60 -0.30 10.82 -0.82
N THR A 61 -0.47 11.14 0.46
CA THR A 61 0.54 10.87 1.50
C THR A 61 0.73 9.36 1.68
N ALA A 62 -0.36 8.60 1.79
CA ALA A 62 -0.32 7.15 1.93
C ALA A 62 0.30 6.49 0.70
N GLN A 63 -0.04 6.97 -0.51
CA GLN A 63 0.57 6.56 -1.77
C GLN A 63 2.10 6.73 -1.70
N MET A 64 2.59 7.94 -1.45
CA MET A 64 4.01 8.25 -1.40
C MET A 64 4.74 7.43 -0.33
N MET A 65 4.17 7.33 0.88
CA MET A 65 4.75 6.53 1.96
C MET A 65 4.75 5.04 1.62
N SER A 66 3.77 4.55 0.89
CA SER A 66 3.66 3.12 0.54
C SER A 66 4.67 2.70 -0.51
N LEU A 67 5.12 3.62 -1.36
CA LEU A 67 6.25 3.37 -2.28
C LEU A 67 7.56 3.11 -1.53
N THR A 68 7.71 3.67 -0.33
CA THR A 68 8.89 3.46 0.53
C THR A 68 8.69 2.29 1.50
N SER A 69 7.53 2.22 2.15
CA SER A 69 7.18 1.17 3.11
C SER A 69 5.68 0.90 3.14
N PHE A 70 5.22 0.09 2.19
CA PHE A 70 3.82 -0.38 2.15
C PHE A 70 3.39 -0.98 3.49
N LYS A 71 4.25 -1.79 4.12
CA LYS A 71 4.00 -2.41 5.41
C LYS A 71 3.70 -1.38 6.50
N SER A 72 4.48 -0.32 6.60
CA SER A 72 4.28 0.73 7.62
C SER A 72 2.91 1.40 7.46
N VAL A 73 2.53 1.71 6.22
CA VAL A 73 1.24 2.36 5.92
C VAL A 73 0.08 1.39 6.19
N LEU A 74 0.16 0.15 5.69
CA LEU A 74 -0.84 -0.89 5.92
C LEU A 74 -1.09 -1.12 7.42
N CYS A 75 -0.02 -1.22 8.22
CA CYS A 75 -0.11 -1.39 9.67
C CYS A 75 -0.75 -0.20 10.42
N GLY A 76 -0.88 0.97 9.77
CA GLY A 76 -1.64 2.11 10.26
C GLY A 76 -3.14 1.98 10.03
N TYR A 77 -3.56 1.21 9.02
CA TYR A 77 -4.97 0.95 8.71
C TYR A 77 -5.56 -0.25 9.48
N ILE A 78 -4.72 -1.10 10.07
CA ILE A 78 -5.17 -2.26 10.86
C ILE A 78 -5.47 -1.80 12.31
N PRO A 79 -6.69 -2.01 12.83
CA PRO A 79 -7.07 -1.62 14.18
C PRO A 79 -6.26 -2.39 15.24
N GLY A 80 -6.07 -1.78 16.42
CA GLY A 80 -5.14 -2.26 17.45
C GLY A 80 -5.40 -3.67 17.96
N ASN A 81 -6.67 -4.10 18.05
CA ASN A 81 -7.02 -5.45 18.51
C ASN A 81 -6.69 -6.53 17.48
N ASP A 82 -6.57 -6.17 16.20
CA ASP A 82 -6.27 -7.07 15.08
C ASP A 82 -4.84 -6.88 14.55
N LYS A 83 -4.01 -6.13 15.28
CA LYS A 83 -2.68 -5.75 14.80
C LYS A 83 -1.75 -6.95 14.83
N LEU A 84 -1.31 -7.35 13.64
CA LEU A 84 -0.39 -8.46 13.43
C LEU A 84 0.96 -8.21 14.13
N LYS A 85 1.65 -9.28 14.54
CA LYS A 85 2.98 -9.19 15.17
C LYS A 85 4.01 -8.53 14.25
N GLU A 86 3.84 -8.70 12.95
CA GLU A 86 4.66 -8.09 11.91
C GLU A 86 4.54 -6.56 11.95
N CYS A 87 3.42 -6.02 12.42
CA CYS A 87 3.20 -4.59 12.61
C CYS A 87 3.78 -4.06 13.93
N SER A 88 4.37 -4.92 14.76
CA SER A 88 5.08 -4.56 15.99
C SER A 88 6.55 -4.22 15.66
N GLY A 89 6.77 -3.09 14.98
CA GLY A 89 8.08 -2.49 14.75
C GLY A 89 8.07 -1.04 15.22
N ALA A 90 9.10 -0.61 15.95
CA ALA A 90 9.14 0.70 16.60
C ALA A 90 8.90 1.85 15.61
N VAL A 91 7.77 2.54 15.78
CA VAL A 91 7.63 3.92 15.29
C VAL A 91 8.63 4.71 16.13
N VAL A 92 9.77 5.08 15.55
CA VAL A 92 10.68 6.04 16.19
C VAL A 92 9.95 7.38 16.17
N ASN A 93 9.19 7.67 17.23
CA ASN A 93 8.68 9.00 17.51
C ASN A 93 9.90 9.89 17.78
N THR A 94 10.35 10.62 16.78
CA THR A 94 11.43 11.63 16.88
C THR A 94 11.02 12.86 17.72
N ALA A 95 9.79 12.89 18.24
CA ALA A 95 9.26 13.98 19.07
C ALA A 95 9.88 14.08 20.47
N THR A 96 10.66 13.10 20.93
CA THR A 96 11.26 13.11 22.29
C THR A 96 12.68 13.68 22.37
N LEU A 97 13.29 14.07 21.24
CA LEU A 97 14.68 14.57 21.21
C LEU A 97 14.85 16.08 21.42
N THR A 98 13.76 16.86 21.48
CA THR A 98 13.83 18.33 21.64
C THR A 98 13.87 18.80 23.09
N LEU A 99 13.41 18.00 24.07
CA LEU A 99 13.38 18.45 25.47
C LEU A 99 14.75 18.42 26.16
N ALA A 100 15.70 17.62 25.69
CA ALA A 100 17.03 17.50 26.30
C ALA A 100 17.97 18.67 25.95
N LEU A 101 17.74 19.36 24.81
CA LEU A 101 18.56 20.50 24.39
C LEU A 101 18.13 21.82 25.04
N VAL A 102 16.84 21.97 25.37
CA VAL A 102 16.32 23.21 25.96
C VAL A 102 16.80 23.37 27.41
N THR A 103 16.84 22.30 28.20
CA THR A 103 17.36 22.36 29.58
C THR A 103 18.87 22.64 29.64
N ALA A 104 19.64 22.14 28.68
CA ALA A 104 21.08 22.42 28.60
C ALA A 104 21.39 23.89 28.25
N LEU A 105 20.52 24.56 27.47
CA LEU A 105 20.68 25.99 27.15
C LEU A 105 20.35 26.90 28.35
N PHE A 106 19.29 26.62 29.11
CA PHE A 106 18.93 27.44 30.28
C PHE A 106 19.94 27.31 31.44
N ALA A 107 20.57 26.14 31.61
CA ALA A 107 21.61 25.94 32.61
C ALA A 107 22.91 26.71 32.32
N ARG A 108 23.19 27.07 31.05
CA ARG A 108 24.36 27.88 30.68
C ARG A 108 24.11 29.40 30.66
N LEU A 109 22.86 29.84 30.78
CA LEU A 109 22.49 31.26 30.82
C LEU A 109 22.34 31.81 32.24
N SER A 110 22.54 30.96 33.27
CA SER A 110 22.39 31.31 34.69
C SER A 110 23.69 31.20 35.52
N GLN A 111 24.84 31.11 34.85
CA GLN A 111 26.19 31.37 35.40
C GLN A 111 26.81 32.57 34.69
#